data_AF-A0A3B0J7Y9-F1
#
_entry.id   AF-A0A3B0J7Y9-F1
#
_cell.length_a   1.000
_cell.length_b   1.000
_cell.length_c   1.000
_cell.angle_alpha   90.00
_cell.angle_beta   90.00
_cell.angle_gamma   90.00
#
_symmetry.space_group_name_H-M   'P 1'
#
loop_
_entity.id
_entity.type
_entity.pdbx_description
1 polymer ?
#
loop_
_entity_poly.entity_id
_entity_poly.type
_entity_poly.pdbx_seq_one_letter_code
_entity_poly.pdbx_strand_id
1 'polypeptide(L)' 'MPAYYNEIDTYAAQWLSNLITAGHITDGDVDERSIKDVKPDDLKQYTQCHFFAGIGV' A
#
# COMPACT_ATOMS: atom_id res chain seq x y z
N MET A 1 -6.13 2.01 12.93
CA MET A 1 -4.78 2.43 12.51
C MET A 1 -4.68 2.10 11.03
N PRO A 2 -4.17 3.01 10.20
CA PRO A 2 -4.15 2.82 8.76
C PRO A 2 -3.32 1.58 8.39
N ALA A 3 -3.67 0.96 7.26
CA ALA A 3 -2.84 -0.04 6.62
C ALA A 3 -1.78 0.63 5.73
N TYR A 4 -0.65 -0.04 5.55
CA TYR A 4 0.38 0.36 4.58
C TYR A 4 0.35 -0.61 3.41
N TYR A 5 0.31 -0.10 2.19
CA TYR A 5 0.35 -0.87 0.95
C TYR A 5 1.57 -0.46 0.13
N ASN A 6 2.53 -1.36 -0.09
CA ASN A 6 3.65 -1.10 -0.99
C ASN A 6 3.41 -1.79 -2.34
N GLU A 7 3.44 -0.99 -3.42
CA GLU A 7 3.28 -1.47 -4.79
C GLU A 7 4.01 -0.55 -5.76
N ILE A 8 5.05 -1.06 -6.43
CA ILE A 8 5.90 -0.27 -7.34
C ILE A 8 5.27 -0.08 -8.72
N ASP A 9 4.35 -0.97 -9.12
CA ASP A 9 3.61 -0.82 -10.37
C ASP A 9 2.52 0.24 -10.21
N THR A 10 2.71 1.39 -10.85
CA THR A 10 1.78 2.53 -10.76
C THR A 10 0.34 2.17 -11.12
N TYR A 11 0.13 1.21 -12.03
CA TYR A 11 -1.23 0.78 -12.39
C TYR A 11 -1.89 0.02 -11.24
N ALA A 12 -1.20 -0.95 -10.64
CA ALA A 12 -1.68 -1.67 -9.46
C ALA A 12 -1.82 -0.75 -8.24
N ALA A 13 -0.89 0.18 -8.01
CA ALA A 13 -0.97 1.17 -6.94
C ALA A 13 -2.19 2.09 -7.06
N GLN A 14 -2.50 2.55 -8.27
CA GLN A 14 -3.71 3.34 -8.54
C GLN A 14 -4.97 2.52 -8.29
N TRP A 15 -4.98 1.23 -8.64
CA TRP A 15 -6.08 0.34 -8.32
C TRP A 15 -6.29 0.18 -6.81
N LEU A 16 -5.22 -0.01 -6.03
CA LEU A 16 -5.29 -0.08 -4.57
C LEU A 16 -5.89 1.21 -3.98
N SER A 17 -5.47 2.37 -4.49
CA SER A 17 -6.02 3.68 -4.08
C SER A 17 -7.52 3.79 -4.37
N ASN A 18 -7.98 3.26 -5.51
CA ASN A 18 -9.39 3.23 -5.87
C ASN A 18 -10.19 2.30 -4.95
N LEU A 19 -9.63 1.15 -4.57
CA LEU A 19 -10.27 0.20 -3.65
C LEU A 19 -10.39 0.76 -2.24
N ILE A 20 -9.38 1.51 -1.77
CA ILE A 20 -9.44 2.26 -0.51
C ILE A 20 -10.56 3.30 -0.57
N THR A 21 -10.57 4.12 -1.62
CA THR A 21 -11.58 5.17 -1.81
C THR A 21 -13.01 4.61 -1.88
N ALA A 22 -13.18 3.42 -2.47
CA ALA A 22 -14.45 2.71 -2.54
C ALA A 22 -14.82 1.97 -1.23
N GLY A 23 -13.94 1.94 -0.23
CA GLY A 23 -14.16 1.23 1.03
C GLY A 23 -14.14 -0.30 0.90
N HIS A 24 -13.51 -0.83 -0.15
CA HIS A 24 -13.42 -2.28 -0.39
C HIS A 24 -12.26 -2.93 0.37
N ILE A 25 -11.23 -2.16 0.71
CA ILE A 25 -10.11 -2.60 1.55
C ILE A 25 -9.89 -1.61 2.70
N THR A 26 -9.09 -1.99 3.69
CA THR A 26 -8.78 -1.16 4.85
C THR A 26 -8.20 0.18 4.44
N ASP A 27 -8.68 1.27 5.05
CA ASP A 27 -8.10 2.60 4.87
C ASP A 27 -6.59 2.61 5.18
N GLY A 28 -5.83 3.27 4.33
CA GLY A 28 -4.38 3.23 4.38
C GLY A 28 -3.69 4.08 3.34
N ASP A 29 -2.37 4.00 3.35
CA ASP A 29 -1.50 4.71 2.42
C ASP A 29 -0.92 3.72 1.40
N VAL A 30 -0.88 4.14 0.14
CA VAL A 30 -0.25 3.39 -0.95
C VAL A 30 1.10 4.04 -1.28
N ASP A 31 2.16 3.24 -1.23
CA ASP A 31 3.53 3.66 -1.44
C ASP A 31 4.09 3.01 -2.71
N GLU A 32 4.35 3.87 -3.69
CA GLU A 32 4.86 3.49 -5.03
C GLU A 32 6.38 3.31 -5.09
N ARG A 33 7.09 3.53 -3.97
CA ARG A 33 8.53 3.30 -3.92
C ARG A 33 8.83 1.82 -4.02
N SER A 34 10.02 1.49 -4.53
CA SER A 34 10.55 0.14 -4.38
C SER A 34 10.64 -0.23 -2.91
N ILE A 35 10.28 -1.45 -2.54
CA ILE A 35 10.43 -1.97 -1.17
C ILE A 35 11.86 -1.80 -0.62
N LYS A 36 12.86 -1.75 -1.52
CA LYS A 36 14.27 -1.54 -1.15
C LYS A 36 14.53 -0.15 -0.55
N ASP A 37 13.67 0.81 -0.86
CA ASP A 37 13.76 2.20 -0.42
C ASP A 37 12.88 2.47 0.82
N VAL A 38 12.05 1.51 1.23
CA VAL A 38 11.17 1.60 2.39
C VAL A 38 11.98 1.32 3.66
N LYS A 39 11.91 2.23 4.64
CA LYS A 39 12.65 2.11 5.90
C LYS A 39 11.74 1.62 7.02
N PRO A 40 12.30 0.95 8.05
CA PRO A 40 11.53 0.55 9.23
C PRO A 40 10.81 1.72 9.92
N ASP A 41 11.40 2.93 9.87
CA ASP A 41 10.78 4.13 10.44
C ASP A 41 9.51 4.56 9.69
N ASP A 42 9.44 4.33 8.38
CA ASP A 42 8.25 4.63 7.57
C ASP A 42 7.06 3.78 8.02
N LEU A 43 7.31 2.59 8.57
CA LEU A 43 6.28 1.60 8.89
C LEU A 43 5.71 1.71 10.31
N LYS A 44 6.37 2.47 11.20
CA LYS A 44 6.06 2.50 12.64
C LYS A 44 4.64 2.96 12.98
N GLN A 45 4.01 3.75 12.10
CA GLN A 45 2.66 4.27 12.32
C GLN A 45 1.54 3.31 11.90
N TYR A 46 1.88 2.22 11.21
CA TYR A 46 0.92 1.26 10.68
C TYR A 46 0.89 -0.02 11.52
N THR A 47 -0.29 -0.62 11.62
CA THR A 47 -0.46 -1.94 12.29
C THR A 47 -0.58 -3.09 11.33
N GLN A 48 -0.81 -2.80 10.05
CA GLN A 48 -0.91 -3.77 8.97
C GLN A 48 -0.07 -3.27 7.81
N CYS A 49 0.79 -4.15 7.29
CA CYS A 49 1.68 -3.83 6.17
C CYS A 49 1.50 -4.90 5.10
N HIS A 50 1.03 -4.49 3.93
CA HIS A 50 0.86 -5.29 2.73
C HIS A 50 1.99 -4.96 1.77
N PHE A 51 3.03 -5.80 1.74
CA PHE A 51 4.15 -5.64 0.81
C PHE A 51 3.87 -6.40 -0.48
N PHE A 52 4.26 -5.84 -1.61
CA PHE A 52 3.99 -6.41 -2.94
C PHE A 52 2.49 -6.68 -3.11
N ALA A 53 1.67 -5.67 -2.78
CA ALA A 53 0.24 -5.85 -2.61
C ALA A 53 -0.42 -6.37 -3.90
N GLY A 54 -0.02 -5.86 -5.06
CA GLY A 54 -0.54 -6.25 -6.36
C GLY A 54 -2.07 -6.19 -6.45
N ILE A 55 -2.60 -6.67 -7.58
CA ILE A 55 -4.05 -6.83 -7.77
C ILE A 55 -4.43 -8.16 -8.44
N GLY A 56 -3.45 -9.06 -8.63
CA GLY A 56 -3.69 -10.40 -9.18
C GLY A 56 -4.15 -10.45 -10.64
N VAL A 57 -3.72 -9.48 -11.46
CA VAL A 57 -3.87 -9.55 -12.94
C VAL A 57 -3.03 -10.64 -13.58
#